data_AF-A0A7S2MFN7-F1
#
_entry.id   AF-A0A7S2MFN7-F1
#
_cell.length_a   1.000
_cell.length_b   1.000
_cell.length_c   1.000
_cell.angle_alpha   90.00
_cell.angle_beta   90.00
_cell.angle_gamma   90.00
#
_symmetry.space_group_name_H-M   'P 1'
#
loop_
_entity.id
_entity.type
_entity.pdbx_description
1 polymer ?
#
loop_
_entity_poly.entity_id
_entity_poly.type
_entity_poly.pdbx_seq_one_letter_code
_entity_poly.pdbx_strand_id
1 'polypeptide(L)'
;ELLLETFPLAYHEGGHSEDEVGGGVLPQWIAEMLQLLTLRPAGRRAFLLCLDLALEALVVIKELVLAASIHGDATVAVLQKTAAELTVGTNGDAEAGKRAFLASASLVLERIWLPPAHCTASVAFLLDLMTQVIKPVHAPPNFKIQMRRAPTQEEFFRGALPKNPLTLNDLVLHSQQQGGADGADPIMGDIRSKVAGDLDMQDAAELLELLVCERIVNPGLSVRLVQDQLWRSHVMDLDTGGYTSDCDAVQLPPMLVTYRLAGVDGEATEETLDVVEDPEALRQEDPEKTFAVTSVLRTQLKEGGGLRGLLRCIDVEARRMAVDGNTELFRAGLSLVHHCARIQENCAFLLAHRAPGLLLQCLVDLLKNEKHQFLKEIDKLLAVLDPLMQWVETS
;
A
#
# COMPACT_ATOMS: atom_id res chain seq x y z
N GLU A 1 10.19 -17.96 27.08
CA GLU A 1 11.31 -18.53 27.87
C GLU A 1 12.44 -18.99 26.97
N LEU A 2 12.28 -20.01 26.11
CA LEU A 2 13.31 -20.42 25.12
C LEU A 2 13.89 -19.24 24.30
N LEU A 3 13.06 -18.33 23.78
CA LEU A 3 13.50 -17.12 23.07
C LEU A 3 14.45 -16.21 23.88
N LEU A 4 14.17 -16.05 25.18
CA LEU A 4 14.97 -15.23 26.10
C LEU A 4 16.25 -15.96 26.55
N GLU A 5 16.24 -17.30 26.56
CA GLU A 5 17.42 -18.12 26.86
C GLU A 5 18.37 -18.25 25.66
N THR A 6 17.85 -18.18 24.42
CA THR A 6 18.68 -18.31 23.20
C THR A 6 19.36 -17.00 22.80
N PHE A 7 18.76 -15.86 23.15
CA PHE A 7 19.31 -14.52 22.91
C PHE A 7 19.38 -13.74 24.22
N PRO A 8 20.45 -13.91 25.03
CA PRO A 8 20.65 -13.03 26.16
C PRO A 8 20.81 -11.61 25.61
N LEU A 9 19.92 -10.71 26.02
CA LEU A 9 19.96 -9.27 25.72
C LEU A 9 21.40 -8.77 25.81
N ALA A 10 22.04 -8.55 24.66
CA ALA A 10 23.35 -7.92 24.55
C ALA A 10 23.18 -6.41 24.80
N TYR A 11 22.79 -6.07 26.03
CA TYR A 11 23.02 -4.76 26.61
C TYR A 11 24.36 -4.83 27.35
N HIS A 12 25.45 -4.65 26.61
CA HIS A 12 26.71 -4.22 27.22
C HIS A 12 27.24 -3.03 26.42
N GLU A 13 27.34 -1.92 27.15
CA GLU A 13 27.94 -0.67 26.71
C GLU A 13 29.35 -0.88 26.13
N GLY A 14 29.60 -0.30 24.95
CA GLY A 14 30.93 0.11 24.51
C GLY A 14 31.69 -0.86 23.61
N GLY A 15 32.12 -0.33 22.45
CA GLY A 15 33.32 -0.80 21.75
C GLY A 15 33.09 -1.23 20.30
N HIS A 16 33.53 -0.39 19.37
CA HIS A 16 33.67 -0.69 17.95
C HIS A 16 34.47 -1.96 17.66
N SER A 17 34.01 -2.77 16.70
CA SER A 17 34.84 -3.24 15.60
C SER A 17 33.94 -3.61 14.41
N GLU A 18 33.99 -2.78 13.37
CA GLU A 18 33.55 -3.16 12.02
C GLU A 18 34.52 -4.23 11.52
N ASP A 19 34.06 -5.48 11.41
CA ASP A 19 34.48 -6.46 10.40
C ASP A 19 33.79 -7.80 10.71
N GLU A 20 33.30 -8.46 9.66
CA GLU A 20 32.51 -9.72 9.61
C GLU A 20 30.97 -9.58 9.64
N VAL A 21 30.40 -9.04 8.56
CA VAL A 21 29.01 -9.30 8.16
C VAL A 21 28.93 -10.71 7.53
N GLY A 22 28.91 -11.74 8.39
CA GLY A 22 28.55 -13.10 8.00
C GLY A 22 27.03 -13.28 8.06
N GLY A 23 26.39 -13.56 6.92
CA GLY A 23 24.96 -13.87 6.85
C GLY A 23 24.60 -15.10 7.68
N GLY A 24 24.05 -14.88 8.88
CA GLY A 24 23.67 -15.96 9.81
C GLY A 24 22.40 -16.69 9.38
N VAL A 25 22.45 -18.01 9.26
CA VAL A 25 21.29 -18.86 8.93
C VAL A 25 20.20 -18.72 10.00
N LEU A 26 18.94 -18.49 9.60
CA LEU A 26 17.78 -18.47 10.50
C LEU A 26 17.76 -19.78 11.32
N PRO A 27 17.67 -19.73 12.67
CA PRO A 27 17.59 -20.94 13.48
C PRO A 27 16.49 -21.88 12.98
N GLN A 28 16.83 -23.14 12.76
CA GLN A 28 15.94 -24.12 12.13
C GLN A 28 14.58 -24.24 12.85
N TRP A 29 14.56 -24.09 14.17
CA TRP A 29 13.33 -24.12 14.95
C TRP A 29 12.41 -22.91 14.69
N ILE A 30 12.94 -21.74 14.34
CA ILE A 30 12.14 -20.58 13.92
C ILE A 30 11.51 -20.90 12.56
N ALA A 31 12.29 -21.44 11.61
CA ALA A 31 11.75 -21.86 10.31
C ALA A 31 10.65 -22.93 10.44
N GLU A 32 10.84 -23.92 11.31
CA GLU A 32 9.85 -24.96 11.61
C GLU A 32 8.61 -24.39 12.29
N MET A 33 8.76 -23.45 13.23
CA MET A 33 7.64 -22.74 13.86
C MET A 33 6.86 -21.92 12.81
N LEU A 34 7.54 -21.17 11.96
CA LEU A 34 6.93 -20.40 10.87
C LEU A 34 6.19 -21.30 9.86
N GLN A 35 6.71 -22.49 9.57
CA GLN A 35 6.03 -23.49 8.73
C GLN A 35 4.79 -24.08 9.42
N LEU A 36 4.83 -24.33 10.73
CA LEU A 36 3.67 -24.80 11.49
C LEU A 36 2.54 -23.75 11.55
N LEU A 37 2.89 -22.46 11.59
CA LEU A 37 1.94 -21.35 11.57
C LEU A 37 1.29 -21.11 10.20
N THR A 38 1.88 -21.60 9.10
CA THR A 38 1.44 -21.35 7.71
C THR A 38 0.79 -22.56 7.02
N LEU A 39 0.54 -23.68 7.72
CA LEU A 39 0.10 -24.92 7.05
C LEU A 39 -1.10 -25.62 7.71
N ARG A 40 -2.21 -25.63 6.93
CA ARG A 40 -3.34 -26.60 6.79
C ARG A 40 -4.74 -26.04 7.13
N PRO A 41 -5.76 -26.25 6.25
CA PRO A 41 -7.14 -25.81 6.48
C PRO A 41 -7.80 -26.43 7.73
N ALA A 42 -7.42 -27.65 8.12
CA ALA A 42 -7.87 -28.27 9.36
C ALA A 42 -7.28 -27.61 10.63
N GLY A 43 -6.14 -26.92 10.51
CA GLY A 43 -5.48 -26.17 11.57
C GLY A 43 -5.92 -24.71 11.69
N ARG A 44 -6.63 -24.15 10.69
CA ARG A 44 -7.03 -22.73 10.66
C ARG A 44 -7.81 -22.30 11.91
N ARG A 45 -8.71 -23.14 12.43
CA ARG A 45 -9.44 -22.86 13.68
C ARG A 45 -8.54 -22.87 14.93
N ALA A 46 -7.64 -23.84 15.04
CA ALA A 46 -6.69 -23.91 16.16
C ALA A 46 -5.66 -22.77 16.11
N PHE A 47 -5.24 -22.38 14.91
CA PHE A 47 -4.36 -21.25 14.67
C PHE A 47 -5.03 -19.92 15.04
N LEU A 48 -6.30 -19.72 14.64
CA LEU A 48 -7.09 -18.53 15.02
C LEU A 48 -7.26 -18.40 16.55
N LEU A 49 -7.29 -19.52 17.29
CA LEU A 49 -7.37 -19.51 18.75
C LEU A 49 -6.07 -19.09 19.45
N CYS A 50 -4.92 -19.18 18.76
CA CYS A 50 -3.60 -18.81 19.29
C CYS A 50 -2.97 -17.65 18.49
N LEU A 51 -3.77 -16.93 17.70
CA LEU A 51 -3.25 -15.93 16.75
C LEU A 51 -2.59 -14.76 17.47
N ASP A 52 -3.09 -14.36 18.64
CA ASP A 52 -2.45 -13.33 19.46
C ASP A 52 -1.07 -13.77 19.97
N LEU A 53 -0.94 -15.00 20.49
CA LEU A 53 0.36 -15.55 20.89
C LEU A 53 1.32 -15.69 19.70
N ALA A 54 0.82 -16.11 18.53
CA ALA A 54 1.63 -16.23 17.33
C ALA A 54 2.12 -14.85 16.84
N LEU A 55 1.25 -13.85 16.79
CA LEU A 55 1.61 -12.48 16.42
C LEU A 55 2.58 -11.86 17.43
N GLU A 56 2.37 -12.08 18.73
CA GLU A 56 3.27 -11.62 19.78
C GLU A 56 4.68 -12.23 19.60
N ALA A 57 4.75 -13.55 19.41
CA ALA A 57 6.01 -14.23 19.15
C ALA A 57 6.70 -13.71 17.88
N LEU A 58 5.95 -13.47 16.80
CA LEU A 58 6.50 -12.97 15.54
C LEU A 58 7.01 -11.53 15.64
N VAL A 59 6.31 -10.66 16.38
CA VAL A 59 6.74 -9.28 16.63
C VAL A 59 8.01 -9.27 17.49
N VAL A 60 8.07 -10.09 18.54
CA VAL A 60 9.28 -10.24 19.38
C VAL A 60 10.44 -10.83 18.58
N ILE A 61 10.19 -11.86 17.75
CA ILE A 61 11.20 -12.43 16.86
C ILE A 61 11.70 -11.36 15.88
N LYS A 62 10.82 -10.56 15.28
CA LYS A 62 11.21 -9.49 14.36
C LYS A 62 12.15 -8.50 15.03
N GLU A 63 11.88 -8.09 16.27
CA GLU A 63 12.76 -7.20 17.02
C GLU A 63 14.13 -7.83 17.32
N LEU A 64 14.15 -9.11 17.74
CA LEU A 64 15.41 -9.83 17.97
C LEU A 64 16.24 -9.98 16.68
N VAL A 65 15.56 -10.24 15.56
CA VAL A 65 16.14 -10.38 14.21
C VAL A 65 16.68 -9.04 13.70
N LEU A 66 15.95 -7.93 13.91
CA LEU A 66 16.38 -6.57 13.60
C LEU A 66 17.60 -6.16 14.45
N ALA A 67 17.58 -6.44 15.75
CA ALA A 67 18.69 -6.16 16.66
C ALA A 67 19.95 -6.98 16.33
N ALA A 68 19.79 -8.18 15.78
CA ALA A 68 20.89 -9.05 15.36
C ALA A 68 21.39 -8.76 13.92
N SER A 69 20.76 -7.86 13.15
CA SER A 69 21.09 -7.57 11.75
C SER A 69 21.03 -8.79 10.80
N ILE A 70 20.26 -9.81 11.16
CA ILE A 70 20.21 -11.11 10.48
C ILE A 70 18.78 -11.34 9.99
N HIS A 71 18.51 -11.17 8.69
CA HIS A 71 17.31 -11.69 7.98
C HIS A 71 15.92 -11.12 8.33
N GLY A 72 15.78 -9.80 8.50
CA GLY A 72 14.48 -9.13 8.69
C GLY A 72 13.39 -9.49 7.64
N ASP A 73 13.81 -9.78 6.41
CA ASP A 73 12.90 -10.04 5.28
C ASP A 73 12.11 -11.36 5.40
N ALA A 74 12.68 -12.40 6.03
CA ALA A 74 12.02 -13.70 6.14
C ALA A 74 10.84 -13.67 7.12
N THR A 75 11.01 -13.01 8.26
CA THR A 75 9.93 -12.83 9.26
C THR A 75 8.82 -11.93 8.73
N VAL A 76 9.19 -10.86 8.01
CA VAL A 76 8.24 -9.96 7.33
C VAL A 76 7.42 -10.73 6.29
N ALA A 77 8.08 -11.54 5.45
CA ALA A 77 7.40 -12.35 4.43
C ALA A 77 6.40 -13.34 5.05
N VAL A 78 6.74 -13.96 6.18
CA VAL A 78 5.80 -14.88 6.87
C VAL A 78 4.64 -14.12 7.51
N LEU A 79 4.87 -12.96 8.12
CA LEU A 79 3.78 -12.13 8.66
C LEU A 79 2.82 -11.66 7.56
N GLN A 80 3.37 -11.18 6.44
CA GLN A 80 2.58 -10.79 5.26
C GLN A 80 1.81 -11.97 4.67
N LYS A 81 2.47 -13.14 4.52
CA LYS A 81 1.84 -14.36 4.05
C LYS A 81 0.73 -14.84 4.99
N THR A 82 0.96 -14.80 6.30
CA THR A 82 -0.03 -15.18 7.32
C THR A 82 -1.24 -14.26 7.26
N ALA A 83 -1.03 -12.94 7.19
CA ALA A 83 -2.12 -11.98 7.01
C ALA A 83 -2.87 -12.22 5.69
N ALA A 84 -2.17 -12.47 4.58
CA ALA A 84 -2.79 -12.80 3.30
C ALA A 84 -3.62 -14.09 3.39
N GLU A 85 -3.08 -15.17 3.94
CA GLU A 85 -3.79 -16.46 4.10
C GLU A 85 -5.01 -16.35 5.03
N LEU A 86 -4.94 -15.51 6.07
CA LEU A 86 -6.07 -15.25 6.96
C LEU A 86 -7.16 -14.41 6.30
N THR A 87 -6.79 -13.54 5.35
CA THR A 87 -7.72 -12.62 4.67
C THR A 87 -8.25 -13.13 3.33
N VAL A 88 -7.67 -14.21 2.78
CA VAL A 88 -8.13 -14.88 1.56
C VAL A 88 -9.11 -16.02 1.90
N GLY A 89 -10.29 -16.02 1.26
CA GLY A 89 -11.37 -16.98 1.48
C GLY A 89 -12.68 -16.57 0.79
N THR A 90 -13.75 -17.35 0.94
CA THR A 90 -15.10 -16.90 0.55
C THR A 90 -15.49 -15.66 1.38
N ASN A 91 -16.33 -14.76 0.85
CA ASN A 91 -16.60 -13.45 1.46
C ASN A 91 -16.89 -13.50 2.99
N GLY A 92 -17.54 -14.56 3.49
CA GLY A 92 -17.79 -14.75 4.92
C GLY A 92 -16.55 -15.17 5.73
N ASP A 93 -15.75 -16.11 5.23
CA ASP A 93 -14.54 -16.60 5.90
C ASP A 93 -13.41 -15.58 5.89
N ALA A 94 -13.28 -14.84 4.78
CA ALA A 94 -12.32 -13.76 4.63
C ALA A 94 -12.57 -12.66 5.67
N GLU A 95 -13.81 -12.22 5.81
CA GLU A 95 -14.19 -11.16 6.75
C GLU A 95 -14.02 -11.60 8.22
N ALA A 96 -14.36 -12.84 8.55
CA ALA A 96 -14.10 -13.40 9.87
C ALA A 96 -12.59 -13.47 10.19
N GLY A 97 -11.77 -13.83 9.19
CA GLY A 97 -10.32 -13.84 9.29
C GLY A 97 -9.72 -12.44 9.49
N LYS A 98 -10.18 -11.43 8.75
CA LYS A 98 -9.77 -10.03 8.94
C LYS A 98 -10.09 -9.55 10.36
N ARG A 99 -11.30 -9.82 10.87
CA ARG A 99 -11.69 -9.47 12.24
C ARG A 99 -10.80 -10.14 13.28
N ALA A 100 -10.56 -11.44 13.16
CA ALA A 100 -9.71 -12.18 14.09
C ALA A 100 -8.28 -11.62 14.08
N PHE A 101 -7.72 -11.33 12.91
CA PHE A 101 -6.40 -10.72 12.78
C PHE A 101 -6.32 -9.36 13.49
N LEU A 102 -7.26 -8.46 13.20
CA LEU A 102 -7.28 -7.13 13.82
C LEU A 102 -7.47 -7.19 15.35
N ALA A 103 -8.30 -8.12 15.84
CA ALA A 103 -8.49 -8.35 17.27
C ALA A 103 -7.20 -8.80 17.95
N SER A 104 -6.53 -9.82 17.39
CA SER A 104 -5.28 -10.35 17.90
C SER A 104 -4.15 -9.33 17.81
N ALA A 105 -4.02 -8.62 16.69
CA ALA A 105 -3.03 -7.55 16.54
C ALA A 105 -3.23 -6.44 17.58
N SER A 106 -4.48 -6.05 17.85
CA SER A 106 -4.80 -5.05 18.88
C SER A 106 -4.41 -5.51 20.29
N LEU A 107 -4.62 -6.79 20.62
CA LEU A 107 -4.18 -7.38 21.90
C LEU A 107 -2.66 -7.36 22.05
N VAL A 108 -1.95 -7.71 20.98
CA VAL A 108 -0.48 -7.68 20.93
C VAL A 108 0.04 -6.26 21.10
N LEU A 109 -0.58 -5.28 20.44
CA LEU A 109 -0.24 -3.87 20.64
C LEU A 109 -0.42 -3.45 22.10
N GLU A 110 -1.52 -3.80 22.76
CA GLU A 110 -1.69 -3.45 24.19
C GLU A 110 -0.59 -4.04 25.09
N ARG A 111 -0.11 -5.26 24.79
CA ARG A 111 0.95 -5.92 25.57
C ARG A 111 2.33 -5.32 25.32
N ILE A 112 2.66 -5.06 24.05
CA ILE A 112 4.01 -4.62 23.62
C ILE A 112 4.19 -3.10 23.73
N TRP A 113 3.10 -2.34 23.59
CA TRP A 113 3.13 -0.86 23.62
C TRP A 113 3.32 -0.28 25.02
N LEU A 114 3.10 -1.05 26.09
CA LEU A 114 3.38 -0.57 27.44
C LEU A 114 4.90 -0.37 27.62
N PRO A 115 5.38 0.85 27.96
CA PRO A 115 6.81 1.13 28.08
C PRO A 115 7.51 0.24 29.13
N PRO A 116 8.80 -0.11 28.95
CA PRO A 116 9.78 0.61 28.13
C PRO A 116 10.39 -0.24 27.00
N ALA A 117 9.61 -1.06 26.30
CA ALA A 117 10.17 -1.93 25.27
C ALA A 117 10.50 -1.15 23.98
N HIS A 118 11.73 -1.28 23.52
CA HIS A 118 12.37 -0.60 22.39
C HIS A 118 11.87 -1.03 21.00
N CYS A 119 10.60 -1.46 20.87
CA CYS A 119 10.11 -2.21 19.71
C CYS A 119 9.36 -1.35 18.68
N THR A 120 9.91 -0.18 18.33
CA THR A 120 9.20 0.80 17.49
C THR A 120 8.99 0.30 16.05
N ALA A 121 10.00 -0.36 15.47
CA ALA A 121 9.95 -0.86 14.10
C ALA A 121 8.97 -2.02 13.90
N SER A 122 8.79 -2.89 14.89
CA SER A 122 7.84 -4.00 14.79
C SER A 122 6.41 -3.59 15.11
N VAL A 123 6.23 -2.60 15.99
CA VAL A 123 4.91 -1.98 16.16
C VAL A 123 4.48 -1.24 14.90
N ALA A 124 5.35 -0.45 14.27
CA ALA A 124 5.03 0.26 13.02
C ALA A 124 4.57 -0.72 11.95
N PHE A 125 5.32 -1.81 11.79
CA PHE A 125 4.97 -2.87 10.85
C PHE A 125 3.63 -3.55 11.17
N LEU A 126 3.32 -3.82 12.43
CA LEU A 126 2.03 -4.42 12.79
C LEU A 126 0.87 -3.46 12.47
N LEU A 127 1.03 -2.15 12.73
CA LEU A 127 0.05 -1.13 12.38
C LEU A 127 -0.14 -1.01 10.85
N ASP A 128 0.94 -1.10 10.08
CA ASP A 128 0.88 -1.12 8.61
C ASP A 128 0.17 -2.37 8.10
N LEU A 129 0.45 -3.53 8.68
CA LEU A 129 -0.21 -4.78 8.32
C LEU A 129 -1.71 -4.74 8.63
N MET A 130 -2.10 -4.20 9.79
CA MET A 130 -3.51 -3.93 10.10
C MET A 130 -4.16 -2.99 9.07
N THR A 131 -3.44 -1.96 8.63
CA THR A 131 -3.90 -1.02 7.61
C THR A 131 -4.14 -1.73 6.27
N GLN A 132 -3.21 -2.59 5.86
CA GLN A 132 -3.34 -3.42 4.65
C GLN A 132 -4.50 -4.42 4.73
N VAL A 133 -4.77 -4.98 5.90
CA VAL A 133 -5.91 -5.89 6.12
C VAL A 133 -7.25 -5.15 6.00
N ILE A 134 -7.31 -3.91 6.49
CA ILE A 134 -8.51 -3.06 6.42
C ILE A 134 -8.74 -2.59 4.98
N LYS A 135 -7.70 -2.03 4.35
CA LYS A 135 -7.73 -1.55 2.97
C LYS A 135 -6.48 -2.07 2.26
N PRO A 136 -6.59 -3.20 1.52
CA PRO A 136 -5.45 -3.72 0.80
C PRO A 136 -5.00 -2.69 -0.24
N VAL A 137 -3.72 -2.36 -0.20
CA VAL A 137 -3.13 -1.55 -1.27
C VAL A 137 -3.05 -2.47 -2.48
N HIS A 138 -3.87 -2.20 -3.50
CA HIS A 138 -3.75 -2.89 -4.77
C HIS A 138 -2.35 -2.61 -5.32
N ALA A 139 -1.53 -3.65 -5.46
CA ALA A 139 -0.24 -3.51 -6.13
C ALA A 139 -0.51 -2.92 -7.53
N PRO A 140 0.31 -1.96 -8.00
CA PRO A 140 0.13 -1.41 -9.33
C PRO A 140 0.13 -2.56 -10.34
N PRO A 141 -0.85 -2.60 -11.26
CA PRO A 141 -1.03 -3.75 -12.13
C PRO A 141 0.22 -3.93 -12.99
N ASN A 142 0.86 -5.09 -12.87
CA ASN A 142 2.13 -5.37 -13.56
C ASN A 142 1.85 -5.87 -15.00
N PHE A 143 1.35 -4.97 -15.85
CA PHE A 143 1.21 -5.24 -17.28
C PHE A 143 2.35 -4.64 -18.09
N LYS A 144 2.54 -5.21 -19.28
CA LYS A 144 3.54 -4.77 -20.26
C LYS A 144 2.86 -3.97 -21.36
N ILE A 145 3.53 -2.92 -21.84
CA ILE A 145 3.07 -2.07 -22.93
C ILE A 145 3.99 -2.31 -24.12
N GLN A 146 3.46 -2.90 -25.18
CA GLN A 146 4.17 -3.13 -26.42
C GLN A 146 4.00 -1.93 -27.34
N MET A 147 5.09 -1.24 -27.65
CA MET A 147 5.08 -0.11 -28.57
C MET A 147 5.31 -0.57 -30.01
N ARG A 148 4.54 -0.05 -30.95
CA ARG A 148 4.71 -0.33 -32.39
C ARG A 148 4.55 0.95 -33.21
N ARG A 149 5.27 1.06 -34.32
CA ARG A 149 5.02 2.08 -35.33
C ARG A 149 3.72 1.79 -36.07
N ALA A 150 3.06 2.84 -36.54
CA ALA A 150 2.06 2.67 -37.59
C ALA A 150 2.76 2.13 -38.86
N PRO A 151 2.26 1.04 -39.47
CA PRO A 151 2.86 0.44 -40.67
C PRO A 151 2.98 1.42 -41.84
N THR A 152 2.05 2.38 -41.95
CA THR A 152 2.05 3.44 -42.97
C THR A 152 3.15 4.48 -42.76
N GLN A 153 3.69 4.59 -41.55
CA GLN A 153 4.62 5.64 -41.17
C GLN A 153 5.98 5.14 -40.70
N GLU A 154 6.34 3.87 -40.97
CA GLU A 154 7.59 3.28 -40.49
C GLU A 154 8.84 4.06 -40.91
N GLU A 155 8.81 4.65 -42.10
CA GLU A 155 9.91 5.41 -42.71
C GLU A 155 10.10 6.83 -42.15
N PHE A 156 9.09 7.38 -41.45
CA PHE A 156 9.14 8.71 -40.87
C PHE A 156 9.88 8.73 -39.52
N PHE A 157 10.01 7.57 -38.87
CA PHE A 157 10.69 7.43 -37.59
C PHE A 157 12.12 6.93 -37.77
N ARG A 158 13.09 7.75 -37.36
CA ARG A 158 14.50 7.33 -37.25
C ARG A 158 14.79 6.83 -35.84
N GLY A 159 15.74 5.91 -35.71
CA GLY A 159 16.10 5.31 -34.41
C GLY A 159 15.24 4.09 -34.06
N ALA A 160 15.35 3.61 -32.83
CA ALA A 160 14.58 2.50 -32.29
C ALA A 160 14.31 2.76 -30.81
N LEU A 161 13.22 2.19 -30.28
CA LEU A 161 12.93 2.29 -28.85
C LEU A 161 13.90 1.37 -28.08
N PRO A 162 14.76 1.89 -27.19
CA PRO A 162 15.80 1.11 -26.51
C PRO A 162 15.21 0.07 -25.54
N LYS A 163 14.02 0.36 -24.99
CA LYS A 163 13.28 -0.56 -24.12
C LYS A 163 11.85 -0.72 -24.62
N ASN A 164 11.53 -1.91 -25.13
CA ASN A 164 10.21 -2.27 -25.60
C ASN A 164 10.04 -3.80 -25.45
N PRO A 165 9.07 -4.31 -24.65
CA PRO A 165 7.96 -3.60 -24.02
C PRO A 165 8.34 -2.73 -22.80
N LEU A 166 7.54 -1.70 -22.55
CA LEU A 166 7.61 -0.81 -21.39
C LEU A 166 6.81 -1.37 -20.21
N THR A 167 7.20 -0.97 -18.99
CA THR A 167 6.46 -1.25 -17.75
C THR A 167 5.99 0.05 -17.10
N LEU A 168 5.00 0.00 -16.20
CA LEU A 168 4.55 1.19 -15.46
C LEU A 168 5.69 1.87 -14.68
N ASN A 169 6.61 1.08 -14.10
CA ASN A 169 7.76 1.62 -13.39
C ASN A 169 8.67 2.47 -14.31
N ASP A 170 8.80 2.10 -15.58
CA ASP A 170 9.59 2.87 -16.55
C ASP A 170 8.97 4.24 -16.81
N LEU A 171 7.63 4.32 -16.78
CA LEU A 171 6.88 5.56 -16.97
C LEU A 171 6.91 6.43 -15.73
N VAL A 172 6.78 5.84 -14.54
CA VAL A 172 6.89 6.58 -13.26
C VAL A 172 8.27 7.21 -13.11
N LEU A 173 9.34 6.45 -13.37
CA LEU A 173 10.71 6.99 -13.32
C LEU A 173 10.91 8.13 -14.31
N HIS A 174 10.35 8.02 -15.51
CA HIS A 174 10.42 9.06 -16.52
C HIS A 174 9.61 10.31 -16.12
N SER A 175 8.39 10.14 -15.59
CA SER A 175 7.55 11.23 -15.10
C SER A 175 8.22 11.99 -13.95
N GLN A 176 8.82 11.26 -13.00
CA GLN A 176 9.60 11.85 -11.90
C GLN A 176 10.81 12.66 -12.41
N GLN A 177 11.52 12.17 -13.44
CA GLN A 177 12.63 12.92 -14.06
C GLN A 177 12.18 14.21 -14.74
N GLN A 178 10.92 14.28 -15.19
CA GLN A 178 10.31 15.47 -15.79
C GLN A 178 9.59 16.37 -14.77
N GLY A 179 9.76 16.12 -13.46
CA GLY A 179 9.18 16.95 -12.39
C GLY A 179 7.76 16.55 -11.99
N GLY A 180 7.30 15.34 -12.35
CA GLY A 180 6.03 14.77 -11.90
C GLY A 180 5.96 14.59 -10.39
N ALA A 181 4.75 14.64 -9.84
CA ALA A 181 4.51 14.43 -8.41
C ALA A 181 4.84 12.99 -7.98
N ASP A 182 5.50 12.84 -6.83
CA ASP A 182 5.86 11.54 -6.29
C ASP A 182 4.61 10.72 -5.94
N GLY A 183 4.47 9.54 -6.54
CA GLY A 183 3.32 8.66 -6.36
C GLY A 183 2.09 8.94 -7.26
N ALA A 184 2.22 9.78 -8.29
CA ALA A 184 1.16 9.97 -9.28
C ALA A 184 1.06 8.78 -10.26
N ASP A 185 -0.16 8.39 -10.62
CA ASP A 185 -0.41 7.39 -11.66
C ASP A 185 0.04 7.94 -13.03
N PRO A 186 0.81 7.19 -13.83
CA PRO A 186 1.27 7.65 -15.13
C PRO A 186 0.11 7.76 -16.13
N ILE A 187 0.19 8.79 -16.99
CA ILE A 187 -0.79 9.09 -18.04
C ILE A 187 -0.26 8.75 -19.43
N MET A 188 -1.14 8.67 -20.42
CA MET A 188 -0.77 8.38 -21.81
C MET A 188 0.20 9.44 -22.38
N GLY A 189 0.15 10.66 -21.86
CA GLY A 189 1.12 11.72 -22.12
C GLY A 189 2.55 11.34 -21.71
N ASP A 190 2.74 10.58 -20.62
CA ASP A 190 4.06 10.10 -20.21
C ASP A 190 4.63 9.09 -21.21
N ILE A 191 3.77 8.21 -21.77
CA ILE A 191 4.15 7.29 -22.85
C ILE A 191 4.57 8.09 -24.08
N ARG A 192 3.81 9.11 -24.45
CA ARG A 192 4.09 9.97 -25.60
C ARG A 192 5.43 10.68 -25.43
N SER A 193 5.66 11.30 -24.28
CA SER A 193 6.93 11.96 -23.95
C SER A 193 8.10 10.97 -23.92
N LYS A 194 7.88 9.76 -23.41
CA LYS A 194 8.91 8.71 -23.39
C LYS A 194 9.31 8.28 -24.80
N VAL A 195 8.34 8.05 -25.70
CA VAL A 195 8.59 7.71 -27.11
C VAL A 195 9.30 8.86 -27.82
N ALA A 196 8.85 10.10 -27.62
CA ALA A 196 9.48 11.28 -28.20
C ALA A 196 10.94 11.42 -27.74
N GLY A 197 11.20 11.20 -26.45
CA GLY A 197 12.54 11.17 -25.88
C GLY A 197 13.45 10.11 -26.52
N ASP A 198 12.95 8.88 -26.62
CA ASP A 198 13.70 7.74 -27.17
C ASP A 198 13.99 7.87 -28.67
N LEU A 199 13.13 8.56 -29.41
CA LEU A 199 13.29 8.82 -30.84
C LEU A 199 14.04 10.13 -31.14
N ASP A 200 14.49 10.86 -30.11
CA ASP A 200 15.15 12.17 -30.24
C ASP A 200 14.27 13.22 -30.95
N MET A 201 12.97 13.20 -30.63
CA MET A 201 11.92 14.03 -31.22
C MET A 201 11.12 14.80 -30.15
N GLN A 202 11.78 15.25 -29.08
CA GLN A 202 11.12 15.87 -27.92
C GLN A 202 10.27 17.10 -28.31
N ASP A 203 10.78 17.93 -29.23
CA ASP A 203 10.08 19.12 -29.73
C ASP A 203 8.83 18.79 -30.57
N ALA A 204 8.72 17.56 -31.07
CA ALA A 204 7.60 17.06 -31.84
C ALA A 204 6.71 16.10 -31.03
N ALA A 205 6.87 16.04 -29.70
CA ALA A 205 6.11 15.13 -28.85
C ALA A 205 4.59 15.33 -28.98
N GLU A 206 4.12 16.56 -29.18
CA GLU A 206 2.70 16.86 -29.35
C GLU A 206 2.12 16.37 -30.68
N LEU A 207 2.97 16.16 -31.70
CA LEU A 207 2.57 15.61 -32.99
C LEU A 207 2.42 14.08 -32.96
N LEU A 208 2.87 13.42 -31.89
CA LEU A 208 2.71 11.99 -31.71
C LEU A 208 1.29 11.67 -31.21
N GLU A 209 0.57 10.91 -32.03
CA GLU A 209 -0.68 10.26 -31.66
C GLU A 209 -0.39 8.84 -31.15
N LEU A 210 -1.06 8.45 -30.08
CA LEU A 210 -1.04 7.11 -29.53
C LEU A 210 -2.37 6.43 -29.81
N LEU A 211 -2.33 5.25 -30.41
CA LEU A 211 -3.49 4.45 -30.73
C LEU A 211 -3.47 3.14 -29.96
N VAL A 212 -4.61 2.78 -29.37
CA VAL A 212 -4.85 1.50 -28.72
C VAL A 212 -6.16 0.94 -29.27
N CYS A 213 -6.16 -0.31 -29.72
CA CYS A 213 -7.33 -0.94 -30.36
C CYS A 213 -7.92 -0.09 -31.51
N GLU A 214 -7.04 0.50 -32.35
CA GLU A 214 -7.40 1.36 -33.49
C GLU A 214 -8.14 2.66 -33.11
N ARG A 215 -8.07 3.08 -31.84
CA ARG A 215 -8.61 4.36 -31.36
C ARG A 215 -7.50 5.29 -30.92
N ILE A 216 -7.60 6.57 -31.25
CA ILE A 216 -6.66 7.61 -30.79
C ILE A 216 -6.95 7.88 -29.31
N VAL A 217 -5.95 7.74 -28.45
CA VAL A 217 -6.12 7.88 -27.00
C VAL A 217 -5.67 9.26 -26.54
N ASN A 218 -6.53 9.94 -25.77
CA ASN A 218 -6.21 11.23 -25.21
C ASN A 218 -5.01 11.15 -24.25
N PRO A 219 -4.00 12.03 -24.38
CA PRO A 219 -2.79 12.00 -23.54
C PRO A 219 -3.07 12.24 -22.05
N GLY A 220 -4.20 12.85 -21.68
CA GLY A 220 -4.59 13.07 -20.30
C GLY A 220 -5.13 11.83 -19.56
N LEU A 221 -5.38 10.72 -20.27
CA LEU A 221 -5.94 9.51 -19.66
C LEU A 221 -4.88 8.71 -18.90
N SER A 222 -5.28 8.09 -17.80
CA SER A 222 -4.43 7.17 -17.04
C SER A 222 -4.11 5.91 -17.85
N VAL A 223 -2.84 5.51 -17.86
CA VAL A 223 -2.39 4.29 -18.55
C VAL A 223 -3.07 3.05 -17.99
N ARG A 224 -3.32 3.03 -16.67
CA ARG A 224 -4.05 1.96 -15.97
C ARG A 224 -5.48 1.83 -16.50
N LEU A 225 -6.20 2.94 -16.60
CA LEU A 225 -7.59 2.94 -17.08
C LEU A 225 -7.71 2.48 -18.54
N VAL A 226 -6.78 2.93 -19.40
CA VAL A 226 -6.75 2.49 -20.80
C VAL A 226 -6.49 0.97 -20.88
N GLN A 227 -5.61 0.43 -20.04
CA GLN A 227 -5.37 -1.00 -20.02
C GLN A 227 -6.58 -1.79 -19.50
N ASP A 228 -7.20 -1.33 -18.41
CA ASP A 228 -8.30 -2.05 -17.77
C ASP A 228 -9.60 -1.98 -18.56
N GLN A 229 -9.93 -0.84 -19.17
CA GLN A 229 -11.22 -0.62 -19.84
C GLN A 229 -11.17 -0.84 -21.34
N LEU A 230 -10.08 -0.47 -22.02
CA LEU A 230 -10.00 -0.58 -23.48
C LEU A 230 -9.30 -1.88 -23.88
N TRP A 231 -8.07 -2.10 -23.41
CA TRP A 231 -7.27 -3.25 -23.84
C TRP A 231 -7.84 -4.57 -23.34
N ARG A 232 -8.17 -4.68 -22.04
CA ARG A 232 -8.75 -5.91 -21.48
C ARG A 232 -10.04 -6.29 -22.22
N SER A 233 -10.95 -5.35 -22.42
CA SER A 233 -12.21 -5.58 -23.15
C SER A 233 -11.95 -6.11 -24.56
N HIS A 234 -11.02 -5.49 -25.28
CA HIS A 234 -10.62 -5.94 -26.61
C HIS A 234 -10.03 -7.37 -26.62
N VAL A 235 -9.19 -7.71 -25.65
CA VAL A 235 -8.62 -9.07 -25.54
C VAL A 235 -9.71 -10.10 -25.22
N MET A 236 -10.68 -9.74 -24.38
CA MET A 236 -11.81 -10.60 -24.05
C MET A 236 -12.71 -10.86 -25.28
N ASP A 237 -12.94 -9.82 -26.09
CA ASP A 237 -13.75 -9.92 -27.31
C ASP A 237 -13.09 -10.77 -28.40
N LEU A 238 -11.76 -10.85 -28.42
CA LEU A 238 -11.00 -11.60 -29.42
C LEU A 238 -11.07 -13.13 -29.23
N ASP A 239 -11.72 -13.64 -28.17
CA ASP A 239 -12.00 -15.06 -27.87
C ASP A 239 -10.79 -16.01 -28.01
N THR A 240 -9.56 -15.48 -27.91
CA THR A 240 -8.34 -16.19 -28.33
C THR A 240 -7.64 -16.96 -27.20
N GLY A 241 -8.14 -16.96 -25.96
CA GLY A 241 -7.37 -17.51 -24.83
C GLY A 241 -8.12 -17.96 -23.57
N GLY A 242 -9.45 -18.07 -23.57
CA GLY A 242 -10.19 -18.57 -22.40
C GLY A 242 -10.04 -17.69 -21.14
N TYR A 243 -9.80 -16.39 -21.32
CA TYR A 243 -9.68 -15.43 -20.22
C TYR A 243 -11.05 -15.13 -19.62
N THR A 244 -11.17 -15.23 -18.29
CA THR A 244 -12.39 -14.86 -17.55
C THR A 244 -12.30 -13.40 -17.09
N SER A 245 -13.45 -12.81 -16.71
CA SER A 245 -13.51 -11.44 -16.18
C SER A 245 -12.58 -11.19 -14.97
N ASP A 246 -12.13 -12.24 -14.29
CA ASP A 246 -11.28 -12.19 -13.09
C ASP A 246 -9.78 -12.44 -13.39
N CYS A 247 -9.35 -12.44 -14.66
CA CYS A 247 -7.94 -12.64 -14.99
C CYS A 247 -7.07 -11.44 -14.55
N ASP A 248 -5.92 -11.69 -13.93
CA ASP A 248 -4.98 -10.64 -13.54
C ASP A 248 -4.38 -9.95 -14.77
N ALA A 249 -4.06 -8.65 -14.65
CA ALA A 249 -3.46 -7.86 -15.74
C ALA A 249 -2.12 -8.44 -16.26
N VAL A 250 -1.42 -9.21 -15.42
CA VAL A 250 -0.18 -9.94 -15.78
C VAL A 250 -0.44 -11.08 -16.75
N GLN A 251 -1.64 -11.69 -16.70
CA GLN A 251 -2.02 -12.84 -17.53
C GLN A 251 -2.51 -12.42 -18.92
N LEU A 252 -2.87 -11.14 -19.07
CA LEU A 252 -3.26 -10.56 -20.35
C LEU A 252 -2.02 -10.39 -21.25
N PRO A 253 -2.20 -10.49 -22.58
CA PRO A 253 -1.14 -10.12 -23.52
C PRO A 253 -0.74 -8.65 -23.32
N PRO A 254 0.51 -8.27 -23.64
CA PRO A 254 0.97 -6.88 -23.54
C PRO A 254 0.05 -5.92 -24.29
N MET A 255 -0.30 -4.80 -23.67
CA MET A 255 -1.12 -3.76 -24.30
C MET A 255 -0.39 -3.18 -25.50
N LEU A 256 -0.95 -3.36 -26.70
CA LEU A 256 -0.37 -2.86 -27.93
C LEU A 256 -0.73 -1.37 -28.11
N VAL A 257 0.29 -0.52 -28.06
CA VAL A 257 0.18 0.91 -28.34
C VAL A 257 0.90 1.21 -29.65
N THR A 258 0.14 1.66 -30.64
CA THR A 258 0.68 2.10 -31.93
C THR A 258 0.92 3.60 -31.90
N TYR A 259 2.12 4.06 -32.23
CA TYR A 259 2.43 5.49 -32.33
C TYR A 259 2.60 5.92 -33.78
N ARG A 260 2.12 7.14 -34.08
CA ARG A 260 2.21 7.77 -35.41
C ARG A 260 2.28 9.30 -35.30
N LEU A 261 2.67 9.97 -36.37
CA LEU A 261 2.60 11.43 -36.51
C LEU A 261 1.23 11.86 -37.03
N ALA A 262 0.63 12.83 -36.34
CA ALA A 262 -0.62 13.47 -36.73
C ALA A 262 -0.49 14.13 -38.10
N GLY A 263 -1.54 14.00 -38.93
CA GLY A 263 -1.66 14.70 -40.23
C GLY A 263 -0.79 14.16 -41.37
N VAL A 264 0.09 13.18 -41.14
CA VAL A 264 0.93 12.58 -42.21
C VAL A 264 0.09 11.69 -43.14
N ASP A 265 -0.84 10.91 -42.58
CA ASP A 265 -1.74 10.04 -43.35
C ASP A 265 -3.06 10.73 -43.78
N GLY A 266 -3.17 12.05 -43.58
CA GLY A 266 -4.38 12.82 -43.83
C GLY A 266 -5.18 13.12 -42.56
N GLU A 267 -6.48 13.39 -42.73
CA GLU A 267 -7.40 13.61 -41.59
C GLU A 267 -7.64 12.29 -40.83
N ALA A 268 -7.60 12.36 -39.49
CA ALA A 268 -7.85 11.20 -38.65
C ALA A 268 -9.28 10.70 -38.87
N THR A 269 -9.42 9.41 -39.21
CA THR A 269 -10.72 8.75 -39.39
C THR A 269 -11.05 7.80 -38.24
N GLU A 270 -10.09 7.60 -37.33
CA GLU A 270 -10.22 6.81 -36.12
C GLU A 270 -11.02 7.53 -35.04
N GLU A 271 -11.68 6.76 -34.18
CA GLU A 271 -12.39 7.29 -33.03
C GLU A 271 -11.41 7.78 -31.96
N THR A 272 -11.60 8.99 -31.45
CA THR A 272 -10.83 9.54 -30.32
C THR A 272 -11.48 9.14 -29.00
N LEU A 273 -10.71 8.49 -28.14
CA LEU A 273 -11.09 8.16 -26.77
C LEU A 273 -10.63 9.28 -25.83
N ASP A 274 -11.56 10.18 -25.51
CA ASP A 274 -11.31 11.33 -24.62
C ASP A 274 -11.59 11.04 -23.14
N VAL A 275 -12.51 10.12 -22.85
CA VAL A 275 -12.94 9.79 -21.50
C VAL A 275 -13.03 8.29 -21.34
N VAL A 276 -12.46 7.79 -20.24
CA VAL A 276 -12.60 6.40 -19.81
C VAL A 276 -13.20 6.42 -18.41
N GLU A 277 -14.28 5.67 -18.21
CA GLU A 277 -14.90 5.52 -16.91
C GLU A 277 -13.98 4.72 -15.99
N ASP A 278 -13.67 5.26 -14.82
CA ASP A 278 -12.96 4.53 -13.78
C ASP A 278 -13.97 3.70 -12.97
N PRO A 279 -14.00 2.36 -13.11
CA PRO A 279 -14.91 1.52 -12.34
C PRO A 279 -14.64 1.58 -10.84
N GLU A 280 -13.42 1.92 -10.40
CA GLU A 280 -13.12 2.15 -8.98
C GLU A 280 -13.72 3.48 -8.50
N ALA A 281 -13.74 4.53 -9.35
CA ALA A 281 -14.38 5.80 -9.01
C ALA A 281 -15.92 5.72 -8.99
N LEU A 282 -16.50 4.87 -9.84
CA LEU A 282 -17.94 4.59 -9.88
C LEU A 282 -18.41 3.68 -8.74
N ARG A 283 -17.51 2.84 -8.21
CA ARG A 283 -17.68 2.18 -6.92
C ARG A 283 -17.51 3.22 -5.81
N GLN A 284 -18.51 4.11 -5.65
CA GLN A 284 -18.79 4.73 -4.36
C GLN A 284 -19.22 3.63 -3.40
N GLU A 285 -18.27 2.82 -2.96
CA GLU A 285 -18.48 1.88 -1.88
C GLU A 285 -18.77 2.70 -0.63
N ASP A 286 -19.94 2.44 -0.06
CA ASP A 286 -20.34 2.99 1.22
C ASP A 286 -19.21 2.77 2.24
N PRO A 287 -18.60 3.85 2.79
CA PRO A 287 -17.49 3.74 3.72
C PRO A 287 -17.86 2.88 4.94
N GLU A 288 -19.14 2.83 5.32
CA GLU A 288 -19.58 1.96 6.41
C GLU A 288 -19.39 0.47 6.10
N LYS A 289 -19.52 0.08 4.83
CA LYS A 289 -19.29 -1.31 4.39
C LYS A 289 -17.81 -1.60 4.23
N THR A 290 -17.06 -0.73 3.57
CA THR A 290 -15.63 -0.94 3.32
C THR A 290 -14.83 -1.02 4.63
N PHE A 291 -15.17 -0.19 5.62
CA PHE A 291 -14.45 -0.12 6.89
C PHE A 291 -15.12 -0.88 8.05
N ALA A 292 -16.20 -1.63 7.79
CA ALA A 292 -16.99 -2.34 8.81
C ALA A 292 -16.14 -3.22 9.73
N VAL A 293 -15.08 -3.82 9.18
CA VAL A 293 -14.14 -4.68 9.91
C VAL A 293 -13.48 -3.96 11.09
N THR A 294 -13.29 -2.64 11.02
CA THR A 294 -12.63 -1.83 12.07
C THR A 294 -13.42 -1.77 13.38
N SER A 295 -14.73 -2.07 13.35
CA SER A 295 -15.58 -2.19 14.56
C SER A 295 -15.02 -3.16 15.61
N VAL A 296 -14.21 -4.12 15.17
CA VAL A 296 -13.53 -5.09 16.03
C VAL A 296 -12.57 -4.43 17.03
N LEU A 297 -11.92 -3.32 16.63
CA LEU A 297 -11.00 -2.55 17.47
C LEU A 297 -11.70 -1.83 18.62
N ARG A 298 -13.01 -1.57 18.45
CA ARG A 298 -13.88 -1.01 19.49
C ARG A 298 -14.48 -2.09 20.40
N THR A 299 -14.82 -3.26 19.86
CA THR A 299 -15.69 -4.22 20.55
C THR A 299 -14.97 -5.36 21.26
N GLN A 300 -13.78 -5.76 20.82
CA GLN A 300 -13.12 -6.97 21.32
C GLN A 300 -12.46 -6.82 22.69
N LEU A 301 -12.00 -5.61 23.01
CA LEU A 301 -11.32 -5.32 24.26
C LEU A 301 -12.31 -4.69 25.25
N LYS A 302 -12.20 -5.06 26.53
CA LYS A 302 -13.00 -4.41 27.59
C LYS A 302 -12.79 -2.89 27.49
N GLU A 303 -13.89 -2.14 27.57
CA GLU A 303 -13.90 -0.68 27.45
C GLU A 303 -13.41 -0.10 26.10
N GLY A 304 -13.32 -0.91 25.04
CA GLY A 304 -12.83 -0.45 23.73
C GLY A 304 -11.34 -0.17 23.68
N GLY A 305 -10.57 -0.99 24.40
CA GLY A 305 -9.11 -0.87 24.56
C GLY A 305 -8.32 -0.66 23.26
N GLY A 306 -8.72 -1.24 22.14
CA GLY A 306 -7.97 -1.14 20.88
C GLY A 306 -7.89 0.28 20.32
N LEU A 307 -9.05 0.94 20.15
CA LEU A 307 -9.09 2.35 19.71
C LEU A 307 -8.44 3.29 20.74
N ARG A 308 -8.63 3.03 22.04
CA ARG A 308 -8.00 3.82 23.11
C ARG A 308 -6.47 3.65 23.12
N GLY A 309 -5.99 2.45 22.84
CA GLY A 309 -4.58 2.12 22.68
C GLY A 309 -3.97 2.86 21.51
N LEU A 310 -4.65 2.91 20.37
CA LEU A 310 -4.23 3.70 19.20
C LEU A 310 -4.13 5.20 19.51
N LEU A 311 -5.11 5.78 20.20
CA LEU A 311 -5.05 7.19 20.60
C LEU A 311 -3.87 7.48 21.55
N ARG A 312 -3.63 6.59 22.51
CA ARG A 312 -2.46 6.70 23.40
C ARG A 312 -1.16 6.57 22.63
N CYS A 313 -1.12 5.69 21.64
CA CYS A 313 0.02 5.52 20.75
C CYS A 313 0.35 6.82 20.02
N ILE A 314 -0.65 7.44 19.40
CA ILE A 314 -0.49 8.71 18.68
C ILE A 314 0.01 9.82 19.62
N ASP A 315 -0.54 9.96 20.83
CA ASP A 315 -0.09 10.99 21.79
C ASP A 315 1.37 10.81 22.23
N VAL A 316 1.78 9.57 22.54
CA VAL A 316 3.17 9.28 22.94
C VAL A 316 4.13 9.57 21.78
N GLU A 317 3.79 9.12 20.57
CA GLU A 317 4.66 9.26 19.41
C GLU A 317 4.69 10.69 18.86
N ALA A 318 3.61 11.46 19.01
CA ALA A 318 3.63 12.89 18.71
C ALA A 318 4.70 13.63 19.52
N ARG A 319 4.86 13.28 20.79
CA ARG A 319 5.86 13.88 21.69
C ARG A 319 7.27 13.37 21.38
N ARG A 320 7.43 12.10 21.01
CA ARG A 320 8.72 11.51 20.62
C ARG A 320 9.24 12.08 19.31
N MET A 321 8.37 12.18 18.31
CA MET A 321 8.66 12.80 17.01
C MET A 321 9.20 14.23 17.14
N ALA A 322 8.74 14.99 18.14
CA ALA A 322 9.27 16.32 18.42
C ALA A 322 10.74 16.32 18.89
N VAL A 323 11.22 15.19 19.42
CA VAL A 323 12.59 14.99 19.95
C VAL A 323 13.49 14.31 18.93
N ASP A 324 13.08 13.17 18.36
CA ASP A 324 13.91 12.33 17.49
C ASP A 324 13.62 12.49 15.99
N GLY A 325 12.51 13.15 15.62
CA GLY A 325 12.10 13.34 14.23
C GLY A 325 11.53 12.08 13.55
N ASN A 326 11.38 10.95 14.25
CA ASN A 326 10.81 9.74 13.68
C ASN A 326 9.29 9.87 13.61
N THR A 327 8.74 9.67 12.41
CA THR A 327 7.32 9.88 12.09
C THR A 327 6.58 8.59 11.76
N GLU A 328 7.27 7.45 11.67
CA GLU A 328 6.72 6.21 11.13
C GLU A 328 5.53 5.71 11.95
N LEU A 329 5.71 5.53 13.25
CA LEU A 329 4.66 5.08 14.16
C LEU A 329 3.49 6.05 14.23
N PHE A 330 3.79 7.34 14.30
CA PHE A 330 2.78 8.39 14.32
C PHE A 330 1.91 8.33 13.05
N ARG A 331 2.53 8.18 11.88
CA ARG A 331 1.83 8.04 10.59
C ARG A 331 1.01 6.75 10.49
N ALA A 332 1.55 5.63 10.95
CA ALA A 332 0.85 4.35 10.92
C ALA A 332 -0.39 4.38 11.85
N GLY A 333 -0.24 4.94 13.06
CA GLY A 333 -1.33 5.14 14.01
C GLY A 333 -2.43 6.05 13.45
N LEU A 334 -2.07 7.20 12.87
CA LEU A 334 -3.04 8.10 12.22
C LEU A 334 -3.78 7.43 11.07
N SER A 335 -3.10 6.63 10.26
CA SER A 335 -3.72 5.94 9.11
C SER A 335 -4.78 4.93 9.58
N LEU A 336 -4.53 4.20 10.66
CA LEU A 336 -5.53 3.32 11.26
C LEU A 336 -6.71 4.09 11.87
N VAL A 337 -6.45 5.16 12.62
CA VAL A 337 -7.52 5.98 13.21
C VAL A 337 -8.38 6.62 12.12
N HIS A 338 -7.77 7.08 11.02
CA HIS A 338 -8.48 7.58 9.85
C HIS A 338 -9.48 6.56 9.30
N HIS A 339 -9.05 5.31 9.11
CA HIS A 339 -9.94 4.24 8.66
C HIS A 339 -11.03 3.90 9.69
N CYS A 340 -10.70 3.92 10.98
CA CYS A 340 -11.68 3.69 12.04
C CYS A 340 -12.75 4.78 12.08
N ALA A 341 -12.37 6.04 11.84
CA ALA A 341 -13.26 7.20 11.81
C ALA A 341 -14.18 7.24 10.56
N ARG A 342 -14.13 6.23 9.69
CA ARG A 342 -15.12 6.07 8.60
C ARG A 342 -16.40 5.36 9.05
N ILE A 343 -16.42 4.84 10.29
CA ILE A 343 -17.57 4.15 10.89
C ILE A 343 -18.20 5.02 11.97
N GLN A 344 -19.52 5.25 11.88
CA GLN A 344 -20.23 6.14 12.81
C GLN A 344 -20.06 5.74 14.29
N GLU A 345 -20.22 4.46 14.60
CA GLU A 345 -20.08 3.97 15.99
C GLU A 345 -18.65 4.12 16.53
N ASN A 346 -17.64 4.04 15.66
CA ASN A 346 -16.25 4.28 16.04
C ASN A 346 -16.00 5.79 16.23
N CYS A 347 -16.56 6.65 15.39
CA CYS A 347 -16.54 8.10 15.59
C CYS A 347 -17.14 8.48 16.94
N ALA A 348 -18.33 7.98 17.25
CA ALA A 348 -18.99 8.22 18.54
C ALA A 348 -18.09 7.81 19.72
N PHE A 349 -17.42 6.65 19.61
CA PHE A 349 -16.45 6.21 20.60
C PHE A 349 -15.23 7.15 20.71
N LEU A 350 -14.61 7.52 19.59
CA LEU A 350 -13.45 8.41 19.54
C LEU A 350 -13.77 9.79 20.15
N LEU A 351 -14.96 10.32 19.87
CA LEU A 351 -15.44 11.58 20.42
C LEU A 351 -15.65 11.50 21.95
N ALA A 352 -16.28 10.43 22.43
CA ALA A 352 -16.44 10.19 23.86
C ALA A 352 -15.09 10.09 24.60
N HIS A 353 -14.02 9.70 23.90
CA HIS A 353 -12.66 9.57 24.43
C HIS A 353 -11.75 10.77 24.11
N ARG A 354 -12.33 11.93 23.73
CA ARG A 354 -11.62 13.19 23.48
C ARG A 354 -10.56 13.12 22.37
N ALA A 355 -10.74 12.24 21.38
CA ALA A 355 -9.84 12.14 20.24
C ALA A 355 -9.58 13.48 19.53
N PRO A 356 -10.59 14.33 19.24
CA PRO A 356 -10.33 15.61 18.58
C PRO A 356 -9.42 16.53 19.38
N GLY A 357 -9.61 16.59 20.71
CA GLY A 357 -8.77 17.40 21.58
C GLY A 357 -7.31 16.95 21.57
N LEU A 358 -7.07 15.64 21.57
CA LEU A 358 -5.73 15.05 21.46
C LEU A 358 -5.11 15.36 20.09
N LEU A 359 -5.83 15.12 19.00
CA LEU A 359 -5.34 15.34 17.63
C LEU A 359 -5.07 16.83 17.35
N LEU A 360 -5.92 17.74 17.85
CA LEU A 360 -5.68 19.18 17.78
C LEU A 360 -4.46 19.60 18.59
N GLN A 361 -4.24 19.00 19.75
CA GLN A 361 -3.02 19.26 20.53
C GLN A 361 -1.78 18.80 19.76
N CYS A 362 -1.80 17.61 19.16
CA CYS A 362 -0.72 17.14 18.29
C CYS A 362 -0.48 18.08 17.10
N LEU A 363 -1.54 18.58 16.47
CA LEU A 363 -1.45 19.55 15.38
C LEU A 363 -0.79 20.85 15.84
N VAL A 364 -1.20 21.39 16.98
CA VAL A 364 -0.61 22.62 17.55
C VAL A 364 0.87 22.41 17.85
N ASP A 365 1.25 21.27 18.42
CA ASP A 365 2.64 20.97 18.75
C ASP A 365 3.51 20.81 17.49
N LEU A 366 2.96 20.22 16.42
CA LEU A 366 3.61 20.15 15.11
C LEU A 366 3.76 21.52 14.44
N LEU A 367 2.72 22.37 14.49
CA LEU A 367 2.74 23.71 13.89
C LEU A 367 3.70 24.66 14.61
N LYS A 368 3.91 24.48 15.92
CA LYS A 368 4.91 25.24 16.68
C LYS A 368 6.35 24.85 16.32
N ASN A 369 6.55 23.74 15.63
CA ASN A 369 7.88 23.33 15.19
C ASN A 369 8.28 24.16 13.95
N GLU A 370 9.19 25.11 14.13
CA GLU A 370 9.60 26.10 13.13
C GLU A 370 10.22 25.51 11.85
N LYS A 371 10.53 24.21 11.84
CA LYS A 371 11.25 23.56 10.74
C LYS A 371 10.40 23.23 9.50
N HIS A 372 9.08 23.43 9.54
CA HIS A 372 8.14 23.06 8.45
C HIS A 372 8.33 21.63 7.89
N GLN A 373 8.99 20.75 8.63
CA GLN A 373 9.42 19.44 8.16
C GLN A 373 8.31 18.38 8.20
N PHE A 374 7.14 18.73 8.78
CA PHE A 374 6.05 17.81 9.08
C PHE A 374 4.75 18.09 8.30
N LEU A 375 4.84 18.73 7.12
CA LEU A 375 3.66 19.09 6.32
C LEU A 375 2.79 17.88 5.97
N LYS A 376 3.40 16.75 5.58
CA LYS A 376 2.70 15.51 5.26
C LYS A 376 1.95 14.92 6.46
N GLU A 377 2.48 15.07 7.67
CA GLU A 377 1.88 14.63 8.92
C GLU A 377 0.71 15.54 9.33
N ILE A 378 0.87 16.84 9.11
CA ILE A 378 -0.19 17.84 9.28
C ILE A 378 -1.37 17.51 8.35
N ASP A 379 -1.11 17.25 7.07
CA ASP A 379 -2.16 16.90 6.10
C ASP A 379 -2.90 15.62 6.52
N LYS A 380 -2.17 14.59 6.98
CA LYS A 380 -2.77 13.36 7.49
C LYS A 380 -3.62 13.58 8.75
N LEU A 381 -3.15 14.41 9.69
CA LEU A 381 -3.91 14.77 10.89
C LEU A 381 -5.23 15.45 10.54
N LEU A 382 -5.18 16.41 9.62
CA LEU A 382 -6.38 17.12 9.15
C LEU A 382 -7.36 16.15 8.48
N ALA A 383 -6.85 15.21 7.68
CA ALA A 383 -7.67 14.17 7.07
C ALA A 383 -8.34 13.22 8.09
N VAL A 384 -7.77 13.05 9.30
CA VAL A 384 -8.41 12.29 10.40
C VAL A 384 -9.43 13.15 11.14
N LEU A 385 -9.15 14.42 11.34
CA LEU A 385 -10.06 15.36 12.02
C LEU A 385 -11.33 15.60 11.21
N ASP A 386 -11.24 15.68 9.88
CA ASP A 386 -12.37 15.97 9.00
C ASP A 386 -13.60 15.04 9.23
N PRO A 387 -13.48 13.69 9.15
CA PRO A 387 -14.63 12.82 9.42
C PRO A 387 -15.14 12.89 10.87
N LEU A 388 -14.27 13.20 11.84
CA LEU A 388 -14.68 13.39 13.24
C LEU A 388 -15.48 14.68 13.42
N MET A 389 -15.08 15.77 12.75
CA MET A 389 -15.74 17.07 12.83
C MET A 389 -17.07 17.07 12.06
N GLN A 390 -17.13 16.47 10.88
CA GLN A 390 -18.37 16.27 10.13
C GLN A 390 -19.42 15.57 11.01
N TRP A 391 -19.01 14.54 11.78
CA TRP A 391 -19.94 13.85 12.66
C TRP A 391 -20.45 14.72 13.81
N VAL A 392 -19.60 15.59 14.38
CA VAL A 392 -19.99 16.56 15.41
C VAL A 392 -21.01 17.57 14.88
N GLU A 393 -20.91 17.96 13.60
CA GLU A 393 -21.85 18.89 12.98
C GLU A 393 -23.21 18.23 12.68
N THR A 394 -23.21 16.92 12.40
CA THR A 394 -24.44 16.17 12.05
C THR A 394 -25.17 15.54 13.23
N SER A 395 -24.55 15.48 14.41
CA SER A 395 -25.09 14.85 15.64
C SER A 395 -25.54 15.89 16.66
#